data_AF-A0A3R7UJB0-F1
#
_entry.id   AF-A0A3R7UJB0-F1
#
_cell.length_a   1.000
_cell.length_b   1.000
_cell.length_c   1.000
_cell.angle_alpha   90.00
_cell.angle_beta   90.00
_cell.angle_gamma   90.00
#
_symmetry.space_group_name_H-M   'P 1'
#
loop_
_entity.id
_entity.type
_entity.pdbx_description
1 polymer ?
#
loop_
_entity_poly.entity_id
_entity_poly.type
_entity_poly.pdbx_seq_one_letter_code
_entity_poly.pdbx_strand_id
1 'polypeptide(L)'
;MKLLLWISLGIFCLVTSVNAQKNRQNNPTDKTVLNQLPKGVIAALNLPYREGNERWTLDLFYPENIHDATPAIVFIHGGGWRNGNKRKWGILNAAMTFAKKGYVTASLNYRLIQKNENPAVGIQNGVEDVKCAVRWLRANAEKYNIDPKRIGGYGNSAGAQLVSMLGL
;
A
#
# COMPACT_ATOMS: atom_id res chain seq x y z
N MET A 1 24.89 27.33 -45.05
CA MET A 1 24.68 28.05 -43.77
C MET A 1 23.39 27.52 -43.14
N LYS A 2 23.49 26.67 -42.09
CA LYS A 2 22.43 26.27 -41.10
C LYS A 2 21.17 25.55 -41.68
N LEU A 3 20.49 24.57 -41.08
CA LEU A 3 20.56 23.84 -39.79
C LEU A 3 19.70 22.55 -39.93
N LEU A 4 20.01 21.52 -39.14
CA LEU A 4 19.21 20.32 -38.85
C LEU A 4 17.80 20.65 -38.27
N LEU A 5 16.82 19.74 -38.36
CA LEU A 5 16.39 18.92 -37.20
C LEU A 5 15.29 17.89 -37.52
N TRP A 6 15.46 16.72 -36.89
CA TRP A 6 14.59 15.55 -36.89
C TRP A 6 13.30 15.77 -36.11
N ILE A 7 12.17 15.24 -36.60
CA ILE A 7 10.98 14.97 -35.78
C ILE A 7 10.43 13.60 -36.16
N SER A 8 10.80 12.57 -35.40
CA SER A 8 10.05 11.31 -35.33
C SER A 8 10.26 10.59 -33.99
N LEU A 9 10.08 11.31 -32.88
CA LEU A 9 10.02 10.73 -31.53
C LEU A 9 8.69 11.05 -30.83
N GLY A 10 7.56 10.98 -31.55
CA GLY A 10 6.24 11.30 -31.00
C GLY A 10 5.32 10.11 -30.73
N ILE A 11 5.49 9.00 -31.46
CA ILE A 11 4.44 7.96 -31.54
C ILE A 11 4.64 6.83 -30.51
N PHE A 12 5.87 6.61 -30.01
CA PHE A 12 6.13 5.51 -29.06
C PHE A 12 5.69 5.83 -27.61
N CYS A 13 5.49 7.11 -27.25
CA CYS A 13 5.14 7.50 -25.89
C CYS A 13 3.61 7.54 -25.63
N LEU A 14 2.79 7.63 -26.68
CA LEU A 14 1.33 7.67 -26.53
C LEU A 14 0.69 6.29 -26.40
N VAL A 15 1.21 5.28 -27.10
CA VAL A 15 0.64 3.92 -27.05
C VAL A 15 0.85 3.24 -25.68
N THR A 16 1.96 3.56 -24.99
CA THR A 16 2.20 3.08 -23.62
C THR A 16 1.27 3.73 -22.59
N SER A 17 0.82 4.97 -22.81
CA SER A 17 -0.04 5.69 -21.88
C SER A 17 -1.49 5.17 -21.84
N VAL A 18 -2.03 4.75 -22.99
CA VAL A 18 -3.39 4.21 -23.11
C VAL A 18 -3.49 2.80 -22.52
N ASN A 19 -2.50 1.93 -22.77
CA ASN A 19 -2.45 0.61 -22.14
C ASN A 19 -2.18 0.68 -20.64
N ALA A 20 -1.37 1.65 -20.19
CA ALA A 20 -1.17 1.91 -18.77
C ALA A 20 -2.39 2.54 -18.09
N GLN A 21 -3.32 3.17 -18.82
CA GLN A 21 -4.60 3.64 -18.29
C GLN A 21 -5.65 2.53 -18.24
N LYS A 22 -5.71 1.65 -19.25
CA LYS A 22 -6.67 0.53 -19.29
C LYS A 22 -6.41 -0.52 -18.19
N ASN A 23 -5.16 -0.65 -17.73
CA ASN A 23 -4.77 -1.50 -16.61
C ASN A 23 -4.86 -0.81 -15.22
N ARG A 24 -5.30 0.45 -15.12
CA ARG A 24 -5.36 1.21 -13.85
C ARG A 24 -6.60 0.93 -12.99
N GLN A 25 -7.63 0.24 -13.51
CA GLN A 25 -8.95 0.25 -12.87
C GLN A 25 -9.43 -1.05 -12.23
N ASN A 26 -8.72 -2.18 -12.36
CA ASN A 26 -9.11 -3.40 -11.67
C ASN A 26 -8.04 -3.79 -10.65
N ASN A 27 -8.12 -3.19 -9.46
CA ASN A 27 -7.37 -3.71 -8.31
C ASN A 27 -7.74 -5.19 -8.10
N PRO A 28 -6.77 -6.05 -7.73
CA PRO A 28 -7.03 -7.46 -7.44
C PRO A 28 -8.24 -7.67 -6.53
N THR A 29 -9.15 -8.56 -6.94
CA THR A 29 -10.26 -9.00 -6.10
C THR A 29 -9.75 -9.86 -4.94
N ASP A 30 -10.60 -10.11 -3.93
CA ASP A 30 -10.24 -10.99 -2.81
C ASP A 30 -9.83 -12.38 -3.33
N LYS A 31 -10.59 -12.94 -4.28
CA LYS A 31 -10.26 -14.22 -4.93
C LYS A 31 -8.91 -14.18 -5.65
N THR A 32 -8.62 -13.09 -6.34
CA THR A 32 -7.32 -12.90 -7.02
C THR A 32 -6.17 -12.91 -6.02
N VAL A 33 -6.31 -12.17 -4.91
CA VAL A 33 -5.29 -12.10 -3.86
C VAL A 33 -5.07 -13.47 -3.23
N LEU A 34 -6.14 -14.16 -2.83
CA LEU A 34 -6.06 -15.47 -2.18
C LEU A 34 -5.40 -16.52 -3.09
N ASN A 35 -5.70 -16.51 -4.40
CA ASN A 35 -5.11 -17.43 -5.37
C ASN A 35 -3.62 -17.17 -5.62
N GLN A 36 -3.10 -16.00 -5.24
CA GLN A 36 -1.71 -15.59 -5.47
C GLN A 36 -0.86 -15.64 -4.20
N LEU A 37 -1.44 -16.09 -3.08
CA LEU A 37 -0.69 -16.22 -1.84
C LEU A 37 0.50 -17.16 -2.02
N PRO A 38 1.71 -16.74 -1.61
CA PRO A 38 2.83 -17.66 -1.55
C PRO A 38 2.54 -18.83 -0.60
N LYS A 39 3.10 -20.00 -0.89
CA LYS A 39 3.01 -21.17 0.02
C LYS A 39 3.47 -20.78 1.43
N GLY A 40 2.70 -21.17 2.44
CA GLY A 40 2.97 -20.89 3.85
C GLY A 40 2.61 -19.46 4.29
N VAL A 41 1.92 -18.68 3.45
CA VAL A 41 1.38 -17.36 3.80
C VAL A 41 -0.14 -17.45 3.85
N ILE A 42 -0.72 -16.93 4.92
CA ILE A 42 -2.16 -16.74 5.10
C ILE A 42 -2.49 -15.25 5.05
N ALA A 43 -3.76 -14.94 4.77
CA ALA A 43 -4.22 -13.57 4.63
C ALA A 43 -5.51 -13.31 5.40
N ALA A 44 -5.64 -12.10 5.93
CA ALA A 44 -6.89 -11.56 6.45
C ALA A 44 -7.18 -10.26 5.70
N LEU A 45 -8.21 -10.29 4.86
CA LEU A 45 -8.47 -9.23 3.88
C LEU A 45 -9.53 -8.25 4.38
N ASN A 46 -9.40 -6.99 3.94
CA ASN A 46 -10.35 -5.90 4.17
C ASN A 46 -10.66 -5.65 5.66
N LEU A 47 -9.67 -5.84 6.53
CA LEU A 47 -9.82 -5.58 7.95
C LEU A 47 -9.98 -4.08 8.20
N PRO A 48 -11.04 -3.63 8.88
CA PRO A 48 -11.17 -2.23 9.26
C PRO A 48 -10.17 -1.93 10.40
N TYR A 49 -9.35 -0.89 10.23
CA TYR A 49 -8.48 -0.40 11.30
C TYR A 49 -9.07 0.79 12.07
N ARG A 50 -10.18 1.34 11.57
CA ARG A 50 -10.99 2.40 12.16
C ARG A 50 -12.39 2.36 11.56
N GLU A 51 -13.41 2.68 12.35
CA GLU A 51 -14.80 2.75 11.88
C GLU A 51 -15.11 4.09 11.22
N GLY A 52 -16.05 4.12 10.26
CA GLY A 52 -16.60 5.35 9.69
C GLY A 52 -16.06 5.76 8.32
N ASN A 53 -15.19 4.95 7.69
CA ASN A 53 -14.74 5.18 6.32
C ASN A 53 -14.34 3.87 5.63
N GLU A 54 -14.81 3.63 4.41
CA GLU A 54 -14.47 2.44 3.60
C GLU A 54 -12.97 2.30 3.30
N ARG A 55 -12.23 3.42 3.30
CA ARG A 55 -10.79 3.42 3.07
C ARG A 55 -9.99 3.11 4.32
N TRP A 56 -10.60 3.05 5.50
CA TRP A 56 -9.91 2.65 6.72
C TRP A 56 -9.77 1.13 6.83
N THR A 57 -9.25 0.54 5.75
CA THR A 57 -9.10 -0.90 5.58
C THR A 57 -7.67 -1.28 5.26
N LEU A 58 -7.26 -2.45 5.73
CA LEU A 58 -5.98 -3.08 5.41
C LEU A 58 -6.15 -4.57 5.06
N ASP A 59 -5.20 -5.10 4.32
CA ASP A 59 -5.00 -6.54 4.14
C ASP A 59 -3.77 -6.96 4.94
N LEU A 60 -3.91 -7.97 5.80
CA LEU A 60 -2.79 -8.62 6.46
C LEU A 60 -2.34 -9.84 5.66
N PHE A 61 -1.03 -10.02 5.53
CA PHE A 61 -0.39 -11.23 5.05
C PHE A 61 0.69 -11.64 6.05
N TYR A 62 0.68 -12.91 6.47
CA TYR A 62 1.54 -13.38 7.54
C TYR A 62 1.83 -14.89 7.39
N PRO A 63 2.94 -15.40 7.95
CA PRO A 63 3.25 -16.82 7.90
C PRO A 63 2.16 -17.65 8.59
N GLU A 64 1.85 -18.82 8.05
CA GLU A 64 0.88 -19.76 8.65
C GLU A 64 1.36 -20.26 10.03
N ASN A 65 2.65 -20.53 10.15
CA ASN A 65 3.28 -21.00 11.39
C ASN A 65 4.11 -19.86 11.98
N ILE A 66 3.56 -19.16 12.97
CA ILE A 66 4.29 -18.14 13.72
C ILE A 66 4.61 -18.70 15.11
N HIS A 67 5.89 -18.92 15.38
CA HIS A 67 6.37 -19.46 16.66
C HIS A 67 6.71 -18.36 17.69
N ASP A 68 7.23 -17.22 17.22
CA ASP A 68 7.67 -16.11 18.06
C ASP A 68 7.04 -14.78 17.62
N ALA A 69 7.03 -13.79 18.53
CA ALA A 69 6.60 -12.44 18.21
C ALA A 69 7.36 -11.90 16.99
N THR A 70 6.61 -11.57 15.93
CA THR A 70 7.15 -11.37 14.59
C THR A 70 7.14 -9.88 14.20
N PRO A 71 8.24 -9.34 13.62
CA PRO A 71 8.26 -7.96 13.19
C PRO A 71 7.22 -7.70 12.09
N ALA A 72 6.59 -6.53 12.14
CA ALA A 72 5.60 -6.12 11.15
C ALA A 72 6.11 -5.05 10.18
N ILE A 73 5.54 -5.02 8.97
CA ILE A 73 5.81 -3.98 7.97
C ILE A 73 4.48 -3.42 7.45
N VAL A 74 4.27 -2.10 7.56
CA VAL A 74 3.17 -1.42 6.89
C VAL A 74 3.56 -1.04 5.46
N PHE A 75 2.72 -1.40 4.49
CA PHE A 75 2.88 -1.09 3.08
C PHE A 75 1.89 -0.01 2.65
N ILE A 76 2.42 1.12 2.17
CA ILE A 76 1.63 2.32 1.85
C ILE A 76 1.77 2.64 0.37
N HIS A 77 0.65 2.60 -0.35
CA HIS A 77 0.64 2.90 -1.77
C HIS A 77 0.86 4.38 -2.07
N GLY A 78 1.58 4.67 -3.15
CA GLY A 78 1.62 5.99 -3.78
C GLY A 78 0.39 6.31 -4.60
N GLY A 79 0.40 7.50 -5.21
CA GLY A 79 -0.67 8.00 -6.06
C GLY A 79 -0.94 9.50 -5.89
N GLY A 80 0.09 10.28 -5.51
CA GLY A 80 -0.02 11.72 -5.31
C GLY A 80 -1.09 12.10 -4.29
N TRP A 81 -1.32 11.25 -3.27
CA TRP A 81 -2.37 11.37 -2.26
C TRP A 81 -3.81 11.44 -2.80
N ARG A 82 -4.00 11.40 -4.11
CA ARG A 82 -5.30 11.55 -4.79
C ARG A 82 -5.80 10.26 -5.42
N ASN A 83 -4.96 9.24 -5.47
CA ASN A 83 -5.25 7.96 -6.11
C ASN A 83 -4.55 6.80 -5.40
N GLY A 84 -4.99 5.58 -5.74
CA GLY A 84 -4.33 4.34 -5.37
C GLY A 84 -5.14 3.50 -4.38
N ASN A 85 -4.62 2.30 -4.12
CA ASN A 85 -5.25 1.27 -3.32
C ASN A 85 -4.21 0.32 -2.73
N LYS A 86 -4.51 -0.29 -1.58
CA LYS A 86 -3.72 -1.31 -0.90
C LYS A 86 -3.34 -2.53 -1.75
N ARG A 87 -4.05 -2.78 -2.86
CA ARG A 87 -3.78 -3.89 -3.78
C ARG A 87 -3.08 -3.48 -5.07
N LYS A 88 -2.53 -2.28 -5.14
CA LYS A 88 -1.67 -1.90 -6.26
C LYS A 88 -0.51 -2.90 -6.37
N TRP A 89 -0.36 -3.54 -7.53
CA TRP A 89 0.53 -4.71 -7.72
C TRP A 89 1.92 -4.59 -7.10
N GLY A 90 2.61 -3.45 -7.25
CA GLY A 90 3.94 -3.27 -6.65
C GLY A 90 3.94 -3.33 -5.11
N ILE A 91 2.91 -2.77 -4.46
CA ILE A 91 2.73 -2.80 -3.01
C ILE A 91 2.28 -4.20 -2.56
N LEU A 92 1.28 -4.76 -3.23
CA LEU A 92 0.71 -6.07 -2.90
C LEU A 92 1.77 -7.18 -3.01
N ASN A 93 2.53 -7.20 -4.11
CA ASN A 93 3.57 -8.21 -4.32
C ASN A 93 4.70 -8.07 -3.30
N ALA A 94 5.07 -6.85 -2.94
CA ALA A 94 6.07 -6.62 -1.90
C ALA A 94 5.56 -7.13 -0.54
N ALA A 95 4.32 -6.80 -0.16
CA ALA A 95 3.71 -7.28 1.08
C ALA A 95 3.72 -8.82 1.17
N MET A 96 3.21 -9.51 0.14
CA MET A 96 3.23 -10.98 0.11
C MET A 96 4.65 -11.57 0.11
N THR A 97 5.60 -10.91 -0.55
CA THR A 97 7.01 -11.35 -0.58
C THR A 97 7.66 -11.25 0.79
N PHE A 98 7.41 -10.16 1.53
CA PHE A 98 7.93 -10.02 2.90
C PHE A 98 7.20 -10.94 3.88
N ALA A 99 5.91 -11.19 3.67
CA ALA A 99 5.17 -12.20 4.45
C ALA A 99 5.80 -13.59 4.32
N LYS A 100 6.14 -13.99 3.09
CA LYS A 100 6.87 -15.24 2.82
C LYS A 100 8.25 -15.30 3.51
N LYS A 101 8.86 -14.15 3.78
CA LYS A 101 10.16 -14.04 4.48
C LYS A 101 10.02 -14.03 6.02
N GLY A 102 8.82 -14.24 6.56
CA GLY A 102 8.62 -14.32 8.00
C GLY A 102 8.24 -13.00 8.65
N TYR A 103 7.67 -12.03 7.91
CA TYR A 103 7.15 -10.79 8.49
C TYR A 103 5.63 -10.82 8.54
N VAL A 104 5.02 -10.14 9.51
CA VAL A 104 3.60 -9.76 9.38
C VAL A 104 3.56 -8.51 8.50
N THR A 105 2.78 -8.52 7.42
CA THR A 105 2.70 -7.37 6.52
C THR A 105 1.28 -6.83 6.45
N ALA A 106 1.14 -5.52 6.50
CA ALA A 106 -0.14 -4.83 6.45
C ALA A 106 -0.16 -3.86 5.26
N SER A 107 -0.84 -4.23 4.18
CA SER A 107 -1.07 -3.30 3.07
C SER A 107 -2.34 -2.52 3.29
N LEU A 108 -2.27 -1.18 3.39
CA LEU A 108 -3.38 -0.37 3.87
C LEU A 108 -3.82 0.72 2.88
N ASN A 109 -5.10 1.03 2.94
CA ASN A 109 -5.68 2.23 2.33
C ASN A 109 -5.63 3.38 3.34
N TYR A 110 -5.54 4.60 2.85
CA TYR A 110 -5.69 5.84 3.61
C TYR A 110 -6.63 6.78 2.84
N ARG A 111 -7.20 7.79 3.51
CA ARG A 111 -8.04 8.81 2.86
C ARG A 111 -7.28 9.52 1.74
N LEU A 112 -7.95 9.72 0.61
CA LEU A 112 -7.39 10.43 -0.54
C LEU A 112 -7.90 11.87 -0.57
N ILE A 113 -7.04 12.78 -1.04
CA ILE A 113 -7.38 14.19 -1.19
C ILE A 113 -8.47 14.34 -2.25
N GLN A 114 -9.62 14.88 -1.85
CA GLN A 114 -10.74 15.14 -2.75
C GLN A 114 -10.46 16.32 -3.68
N LYS A 115 -11.21 16.44 -4.78
CA LYS A 115 -10.97 17.45 -5.84
C LYS A 115 -10.89 18.89 -5.28
N ASN A 116 -11.77 19.22 -4.34
CA ASN A 116 -11.89 20.57 -3.76
C ASN A 116 -11.31 20.67 -2.33
N GLU A 117 -10.58 19.64 -1.89
CA GLU A 117 -9.97 19.63 -0.57
C GLU A 117 -8.61 20.34 -0.59
N ASN A 118 -8.32 21.10 0.48
CA ASN A 118 -6.99 21.67 0.70
C ASN A 118 -5.95 20.54 0.77
N PRO A 119 -4.91 20.53 -0.10
CA PRO A 119 -3.93 19.47 -0.11
C PRO A 119 -3.22 19.24 1.22
N ALA A 120 -2.94 20.30 2.00
CA ALA A 120 -2.26 20.16 3.28
C ALA A 120 -3.09 19.35 4.29
N VAL A 121 -4.40 19.64 4.36
CA VAL A 121 -5.36 18.91 5.22
C VAL A 121 -5.46 17.45 4.77
N GLY A 122 -5.58 17.22 3.46
CA GLY A 122 -5.70 15.86 2.93
C GLY A 122 -4.42 15.01 3.13
N ILE A 123 -3.23 15.61 3.05
CA ILE A 123 -1.97 14.93 3.39
C ILE A 123 -1.93 14.61 4.89
N GLN A 124 -2.31 15.55 5.75
CA GLN A 124 -2.38 15.33 7.20
C GLN A 124 -3.35 14.20 7.54
N ASN A 125 -4.53 14.18 6.92
CA ASN A 125 -5.50 13.09 7.05
C ASN A 125 -4.88 11.73 6.71
N GLY A 126 -4.08 11.66 5.64
CA GLY A 126 -3.33 10.46 5.28
C GLY A 126 -2.31 10.05 6.35
N VAL A 127 -1.57 11.00 6.94
CA VAL A 127 -0.62 10.71 8.03
C VAL A 127 -1.35 10.15 9.25
N GLU A 128 -2.46 10.76 9.65
CA GLU A 128 -3.28 10.31 10.78
C GLU A 128 -3.82 8.89 10.59
N ASP A 129 -4.28 8.59 9.37
CA ASP A 129 -4.82 7.28 9.01
C ASP A 129 -3.75 6.19 9.11
N VAL A 130 -2.55 6.44 8.59
CA VAL A 130 -1.44 5.50 8.68
C VAL A 130 -0.99 5.34 10.14
N LYS A 131 -0.91 6.42 10.92
CA LYS A 131 -0.66 6.34 12.37
C LYS A 131 -1.73 5.51 13.08
N CYS A 132 -2.99 5.60 12.65
CA CYS A 132 -4.08 4.78 13.17
C CYS A 132 -3.91 3.29 12.84
N ALA A 133 -3.55 2.96 11.60
CA ALA A 133 -3.28 1.58 11.21
C ALA A 133 -2.11 0.98 12.00
N VAL A 134 -1.04 1.74 12.29
CA VAL A 134 0.06 1.29 13.16
C VAL A 134 -0.43 1.03 14.59
N ARG A 135 -1.28 1.91 15.16
CA ARG A 135 -1.90 1.67 16.48
C ARG A 135 -2.77 0.42 16.46
N TRP A 136 -3.52 0.20 15.39
CA TRP A 136 -4.34 -1.00 15.23
C TRP A 136 -3.48 -2.27 15.20
N LEU A 137 -2.33 -2.27 14.53
CA LEU A 137 -1.39 -3.41 14.56
C LEU A 137 -0.88 -3.68 15.97
N ARG A 138 -0.52 -2.64 16.73
CA ARG A 138 -0.11 -2.80 18.13
C ARG A 138 -1.23 -3.34 19.01
N ALA A 139 -2.45 -2.87 18.81
CA ALA A 139 -3.62 -3.32 19.58
C ALA A 139 -4.02 -4.77 19.24
N ASN A 140 -3.73 -5.24 18.02
CA ASN A 140 -4.01 -6.61 17.57
C ASN A 140 -2.75 -7.49 17.59
N ALA A 141 -1.71 -7.09 18.33
CA ALA A 141 -0.41 -7.73 18.26
C ALA A 141 -0.47 -9.19 18.72
N GLU A 142 -1.15 -9.48 19.82
CA GLU A 142 -1.34 -10.84 20.33
C GLU A 142 -2.07 -11.73 19.31
N LYS A 143 -3.16 -11.22 18.72
CA LYS A 143 -3.98 -11.96 17.76
C LYS A 143 -3.21 -12.40 16.51
N TYR A 144 -2.29 -11.57 16.03
CA TYR A 144 -1.53 -11.83 14.80
C TYR A 144 -0.05 -12.16 15.09
N ASN A 145 0.29 -12.43 16.36
CA ASN A 145 1.65 -12.68 16.84
C ASN A 145 2.69 -11.65 16.35
N ILE A 146 2.31 -10.37 16.37
CA ILE A 146 3.17 -9.25 16.00
C ILE A 146 4.00 -8.84 17.21
N ASP A 147 5.26 -8.51 17.00
CA ASP A 147 6.05 -7.75 17.98
C ASP A 147 5.68 -6.25 17.90
N PRO A 148 4.96 -5.69 18.89
CA PRO A 148 4.47 -4.32 18.83
C PRO A 148 5.58 -3.27 18.87
N LYS A 149 6.82 -3.67 19.24
CA LYS A 149 8.01 -2.81 19.29
C LYS A 149 8.78 -2.81 17.97
N ARG A 150 8.51 -3.75 17.06
CA ARG A 150 9.19 -3.85 15.76
C ARG A 150 8.20 -3.72 14.60
N ILE A 151 7.82 -2.48 14.31
CA ILE A 151 6.96 -2.14 13.17
C ILE A 151 7.69 -1.18 12.25
N GLY A 152 8.08 -1.65 11.07
CA GLY A 152 8.67 -0.85 10.00
C GLY A 152 7.64 -0.38 8.98
N GLY A 153 8.06 0.49 8.06
CA GLY A 153 7.21 0.99 6.97
C GLY A 153 7.91 0.92 5.62
N TYR A 154 7.13 0.63 4.59
CA TYR A 154 7.52 0.70 3.18
C TYR A 154 6.44 1.45 2.40
N GLY A 155 6.86 2.32 1.48
CA GLY A 155 5.93 3.01 0.59
C GLY A 155 6.61 3.54 -0.65
N ASN A 156 5.82 3.97 -1.62
CA ASN A 156 6.34 4.57 -2.85
C ASN A 156 5.72 5.96 -3.10
N SER A 157 6.52 6.94 -3.54
CA SER A 157 6.06 8.32 -3.83
C SER A 157 5.29 8.92 -2.63
N ALA A 158 4.03 9.32 -2.81
CA ALA A 158 3.16 9.79 -1.72
C ALA A 158 3.13 8.82 -0.52
N GLY A 159 3.12 7.51 -0.75
CA GLY A 159 3.17 6.52 0.32
C GLY A 159 4.51 6.50 1.06
N ALA A 160 5.62 6.72 0.36
CA ALA A 160 6.94 6.84 0.99
C ALA A 160 7.01 8.09 1.88
N GLN A 161 6.44 9.20 1.41
CA GLN A 161 6.32 10.41 2.22
C GLN A 161 5.50 10.15 3.50
N LEU A 162 4.37 9.45 3.40
CA LEU A 162 3.57 9.07 4.58
C LEU A 162 4.34 8.15 5.54
N VAL A 163 5.13 7.19 5.02
CA VAL A 163 6.04 6.38 5.85
C VAL A 163 7.04 7.25 6.60
N SER A 164 7.69 8.20 5.92
CA SER A 164 8.65 9.10 6.57
C SER A 164 8.02 9.90 7.71
N MET A 165 6.75 10.30 7.59
CA MET A 165 6.02 11.01 8.65
C MET A 165 5.66 10.13 9.86
N LEU A 166 5.81 8.80 9.78
CA LEU A 166 5.67 7.93 10.95
C LEU A 166 6.88 8.00 11.88
N GLY A 167 8.04 8.42 11.38
CA GLY A 167 9.27 8.59 12.16
C GLY A 167 9.36 9.92 12.89
N LEU A 168 8.35 10.79 12.75
CA LEU A 168 8.21 12.10 13.40
C LEU A 168 7.05 12.08 14.42
#